data_AF-A0A822MS62-F1
#
_entry.id   AF-A0A822MS62-F1
#
_cell.length_a   1.000
_cell.length_b   1.000
_cell.length_c   1.000
_cell.angle_alpha   90.00
_cell.angle_beta   90.00
_cell.angle_gamma   90.00
#
_symmetry.space_group_name_H-M   'P 1'
#
loop_
_entity.id
_entity.type
_entity.pdbx_description
1 polymer ?
#
loop_
_entity_poly.entity_id
_entity_poly.type
_entity_poly.pdbx_seq_one_letter_code
_entity_poly.pdbx_strand_id
1 'polypeptide(L)'
;MSDALVIWKVQPEIVVPDNLKSSTTRACRYDPDINPTYQQMLAHYGVAVMPARPRKPKDKAKVETAVQVVERWIMAKLRHETFFSLSSLNYRIKELLLELSQRPMQKLKSSRYELFTQPDKPELNALPRQAYHYTYVKKVRVHMDYHVELDGHYYSVPYRLLREQLEAHISGELVTLYHNGQLVSSHPRKRQFGYSTLEKHIPENHRQYAQWTPERFLKSVFHTQILR
;
A
#
# COMPACT_ATOMS: atom_id res chain seq x y z
N MET A 1 4.08 10.37 3.14
CA MET A 1 4.93 9.96 4.30
C MET A 1 6.22 9.34 3.80
N SER A 2 6.15 8.27 2.99
CA SER A 2 7.32 7.63 2.34
C SER A 2 8.33 8.63 1.78
N ASP A 3 7.86 9.61 1.02
CA ASP A 3 8.75 10.50 0.25
C ASP A 3 9.57 11.40 1.17
N ALA A 4 8.99 11.86 2.28
CA ALA A 4 9.71 12.68 3.26
C ALA A 4 10.83 11.87 3.95
N LEU A 5 10.56 10.61 4.31
CA LEU A 5 11.57 9.73 4.91
C LEU A 5 12.73 9.49 3.93
N VAL A 6 12.41 9.23 2.67
CA VAL A 6 13.38 9.00 1.59
C VAL A 6 14.23 10.24 1.30
N ILE A 7 13.62 11.43 1.25
CA ILE A 7 14.33 12.70 0.99
C ILE A 7 15.38 12.97 2.07
N TRP A 8 15.01 12.79 3.34
CA TRP A 8 15.92 13.09 4.46
C TRP A 8 16.81 11.92 4.88
N LYS A 9 16.55 10.73 4.32
CA LYS A 9 17.22 9.46 4.63
C LYS A 9 17.17 9.06 6.10
N VAL A 10 16.10 9.45 6.78
CA VAL A 10 15.89 9.22 8.22
C VAL A 10 14.44 8.85 8.49
N GLN A 11 14.19 8.22 9.64
CA GLN A 11 12.86 7.89 10.11
C GLN A 11 12.65 8.27 11.59
N PRO A 12 11.49 8.86 11.94
CA PRO A 12 11.11 9.13 13.32
C PRO A 12 10.55 7.88 13.99
N GLU A 13 10.62 7.81 15.31
CA GLU A 13 9.97 6.73 16.08
C GLU A 13 8.45 6.84 16.09
N ILE A 14 7.94 8.08 16.09
CA ILE A 14 6.50 8.35 16.19
C ILE A 14 6.10 9.32 15.08
N VAL A 15 4.99 9.03 14.42
CA VAL A 15 4.29 10.01 13.59
C VAL A 15 2.89 10.26 14.14
N VAL A 16 2.51 11.54 14.11
CA VAL A 16 1.18 12.01 14.48
C VAL A 16 0.43 12.39 13.20
N PRO A 17 -0.19 11.43 12.50
CA PRO A 17 -1.03 11.76 11.36
C PRO A 17 -2.31 12.45 11.84
N ASP A 18 -2.84 13.31 10.97
CA ASP A 18 -4.22 13.76 11.09
C ASP A 18 -5.15 12.54 10.88
N ASN A 19 -6.35 12.57 11.47
CA ASN A 19 -7.32 11.46 11.44
C ASN A 19 -7.96 11.27 10.04
N LEU A 20 -7.14 11.12 9.01
CA LEU A 20 -7.56 10.80 7.66
C LEU A 20 -8.08 9.35 7.63
N LYS A 21 -9.16 9.11 6.89
CA LYS A 21 -9.68 7.74 6.70
C LYS A 21 -8.67 6.78 6.04
N SER A 22 -7.65 7.34 5.36
CA SER A 22 -6.53 6.58 4.79
C SER A 22 -5.48 6.16 5.82
N SER A 23 -5.42 6.82 6.99
CA SER A 23 -4.54 6.45 8.11
C SER A 23 -5.28 5.69 9.20
N THR A 24 -6.52 6.08 9.50
CA THR A 24 -7.31 5.57 10.63
C THR A 24 -8.72 5.25 10.17
N THR A 25 -9.10 3.96 10.23
CA THR A 25 -10.47 3.49 9.96
C THR A 25 -11.39 3.88 11.11
N ARG A 26 -10.90 3.77 12.36
CA ARG A 26 -11.57 4.24 13.57
C ARG A 26 -10.55 4.82 14.55
N ALA A 27 -10.63 6.12 14.81
CA ALA A 27 -9.78 6.77 15.81
C ALA A 27 -10.16 6.32 17.23
N CYS A 28 -9.23 5.69 17.94
CA CYS A 28 -9.34 5.34 19.36
C CYS A 28 -8.03 5.70 20.07
N ARG A 29 -8.14 6.11 21.33
CA ARG A 29 -7.01 6.62 22.15
C ARG A 29 -5.96 5.55 22.49
N TYR A 30 -6.38 4.29 22.56
CA TYR A 30 -5.56 3.18 23.03
C TYR A 30 -5.33 2.09 21.98
N ASP A 31 -6.26 1.95 21.02
CA ASP A 31 -6.16 0.96 19.94
C ASP A 31 -6.92 1.47 18.70
N PRO A 32 -6.35 2.44 17.95
CA PRO A 32 -6.95 2.91 16.72
C PRO A 32 -6.96 1.76 15.70
N ASP A 33 -8.10 1.56 15.03
CA ASP A 33 -8.19 0.62 13.92
C ASP A 33 -7.49 1.26 12.71
N ILE A 34 -6.20 0.99 12.58
CA ILE A 34 -5.33 1.53 11.54
C ILE A 34 -5.68 0.83 10.23
N ASN A 35 -5.71 1.58 9.13
CA ASN A 35 -5.87 0.97 7.82
C ASN A 35 -4.76 -0.09 7.61
N PRO A 36 -5.08 -1.36 7.29
CA PRO A 36 -4.06 -2.42 7.20
C PRO A 36 -2.93 -2.12 6.20
N THR A 37 -3.24 -1.40 5.11
CA THR A 37 -2.24 -0.93 4.14
C THR A 37 -1.26 0.07 4.77
N TYR A 38 -1.78 0.95 5.63
CA TYR A 38 -0.97 1.92 6.35
C TYR A 38 -0.15 1.24 7.47
N GLN A 39 -0.75 0.29 8.19
CA GLN A 39 -0.07 -0.49 9.23
C GLN A 39 1.13 -1.27 8.69
N GLN A 40 1.03 -1.88 7.51
CA GLN A 40 2.18 -2.56 6.88
C GLN A 40 3.34 -1.61 6.60
N MET A 41 3.04 -0.39 6.13
CA MET A 41 4.07 0.62 5.92
C MET A 41 4.72 1.04 7.24
N LEU A 42 3.92 1.25 8.29
CA LEU A 42 4.42 1.60 9.62
C LEU A 42 5.32 0.51 10.20
N ALA A 43 4.93 -0.75 10.07
CA ALA A 43 5.72 -1.89 10.49
C ALA A 43 7.06 -1.98 9.73
N HIS A 44 7.04 -1.74 8.40
CA HIS A 44 8.27 -1.74 7.58
C HIS A 44 9.29 -0.69 8.04
N TYR A 45 8.82 0.50 8.39
CA TYR A 45 9.69 1.58 8.87
C TYR A 45 9.87 1.57 10.40
N GLY A 46 9.28 0.63 11.14
CA GLY A 46 9.36 0.61 12.61
C GLY A 46 8.81 1.89 13.27
N VAL A 47 7.81 2.51 12.67
CA VAL A 47 7.24 3.79 13.10
C VAL A 47 5.92 3.55 13.84
N ALA A 48 5.79 4.07 15.05
CA ALA A 48 4.51 4.09 15.76
C ALA A 48 3.63 5.25 15.27
N VAL A 49 2.32 5.02 15.19
CA VAL A 49 1.34 6.07 14.88
C VAL A 49 0.54 6.44 16.11
N MET A 50 0.55 7.73 16.43
CA MET A 50 -0.26 8.31 17.48
C MET A 50 -1.22 9.32 16.84
N PRO A 51 -2.48 8.95 16.54
CA PRO A 51 -3.40 9.85 15.85
C PRO A 51 -3.66 11.13 16.65
N ALA A 52 -3.74 12.27 15.96
CA ALA A 52 -4.07 13.55 16.58
C ALA A 52 -5.44 13.50 17.27
N ARG A 53 -5.62 14.23 18.38
CA ARG A 53 -6.88 14.18 19.14
C ARG A 53 -8.04 14.79 18.32
N PRO A 54 -9.17 14.08 18.15
CA PRO A 54 -10.35 14.66 17.54
C PRO A 54 -10.78 15.95 18.26
N ARG A 55 -11.07 17.01 17.50
CA ARG A 55 -11.61 18.31 18.01
C ARG A 55 -10.68 19.07 18.98
N LYS A 56 -9.36 18.89 18.89
CA LYS A 56 -8.37 19.70 19.63
C LYS A 56 -7.48 20.49 18.65
N PRO A 57 -7.84 21.74 18.30
CA PRO A 57 -7.14 22.54 17.27
C PRO A 57 -5.65 22.80 17.57
N LYS A 58 -5.28 22.79 18.86
CA LYS A 58 -3.92 23.12 19.30
C LYS A 58 -2.85 22.13 18.84
N ASP A 59 -3.24 20.88 18.54
CA ASP A 59 -2.29 19.85 18.10
C ASP A 59 -1.83 20.06 16.65
N LYS A 60 -2.55 20.89 15.88
CA LYS A 60 -2.34 21.08 14.43
C LYS A 60 -1.88 22.50 14.03
N ALA A 61 -1.91 23.47 14.94
CA ALA A 61 -1.62 24.87 14.63
C ALA A 61 -0.24 25.10 13.97
N LYS A 62 0.77 24.31 14.34
CA LYS A 62 2.10 24.36 13.71
C LYS A 62 2.08 23.91 12.24
N VAL A 63 1.30 22.87 11.93
CA VAL A 63 1.18 22.33 10.57
C VAL A 63 0.44 23.32 9.67
N GLU A 64 -0.65 23.91 10.13
CA GLU A 64 -1.41 24.90 9.35
C GLU A 64 -0.57 26.15 9.02
N THR A 65 0.20 26.64 10.00
CA THR A 65 1.13 27.75 9.77
C THR A 65 2.19 27.37 8.74
N ALA A 66 2.73 26.16 8.80
CA ALA A 66 3.71 25.67 7.83
C ALA A 66 3.11 25.55 6.41
N VAL A 67 1.88 25.05 6.28
CA VAL A 67 1.16 24.97 5.00
C VAL A 67 0.98 26.37 4.40
N GLN A 68 0.52 27.34 5.18
CA GLN A 68 0.37 28.72 4.71
C GLN A 68 1.70 29.32 4.23
N VAL A 69 2.82 29.00 4.87
CA VAL A 69 4.14 29.43 4.41
C VAL A 69 4.46 28.81 3.06
N VAL A 70 4.25 27.51 2.88
CA VAL A 70 4.47 26.81 1.61
C VAL A 70 3.60 27.40 0.49
N GLU A 71 2.32 27.65 0.75
CA GLU A 71 1.41 28.26 -0.22
C GLU A 71 1.91 29.64 -0.68
N ARG A 72 2.30 30.51 0.26
CA ARG A 72 2.76 31.87 -0.08
C ARG A 72 4.10 31.89 -0.80
N TRP A 73 4.99 30.95 -0.52
CA TRP A 73 6.36 30.97 -1.07
C TRP A 73 6.53 30.13 -2.33
N ILE A 74 5.76 29.05 -2.46
CA ILE A 74 5.84 28.13 -3.59
C ILE A 74 4.68 28.41 -4.54
N MET A 75 3.43 28.21 -4.10
CA MET A 75 2.26 28.33 -4.99
C MET A 75 2.13 29.74 -5.58
N ALA A 76 2.39 30.78 -4.78
CA ALA A 76 2.31 32.16 -5.27
C ALA A 76 3.41 32.54 -6.28
N LYS A 77 4.54 31.83 -6.32
CA LYS A 77 5.55 31.99 -7.39
C LYS A 77 5.14 31.21 -8.64
N LEU A 78 4.68 29.97 -8.46
CA LEU A 78 4.27 29.09 -9.55
C LEU A 78 3.06 29.62 -10.35
N ARG A 79 2.19 30.44 -9.76
CA ARG A 79 0.99 30.97 -10.42
C ARG A 79 1.26 31.79 -11.70
N HIS A 80 2.49 32.24 -11.90
CA HIS A 80 2.92 33.03 -13.06
C HIS A 80 3.77 32.22 -14.04
N GLU A 81 3.98 30.93 -13.77
CA GLU A 81 4.77 30.03 -14.59
C GLU A 81 3.84 29.00 -15.26
N THR A 82 4.07 28.72 -16.54
CA THR A 82 3.35 27.67 -17.28
C THR A 82 4.23 26.43 -17.40
N PHE A 83 3.63 25.26 -17.18
CA PHE A 83 4.33 23.98 -17.23
C PHE A 83 3.69 23.07 -18.28
N PHE A 84 4.53 22.41 -19.07
CA PHE A 84 4.09 21.48 -20.12
C PHE A 84 4.24 20.01 -19.72
N SER A 85 4.75 19.75 -18.51
CA SER A 85 4.83 18.41 -17.95
C SER A 85 4.76 18.43 -16.41
N LEU A 86 4.31 17.31 -15.85
CA LEU A 86 4.34 17.10 -14.39
C LEU A 86 5.79 17.09 -13.87
N SER A 87 6.73 16.56 -14.65
CA SER A 87 8.15 16.52 -14.30
C SER A 87 8.75 17.92 -14.15
N SER A 88 8.45 18.84 -15.09
CA SER A 88 8.92 20.23 -15.01
C SER A 88 8.36 20.96 -13.79
N LEU A 89 7.08 20.74 -13.47
CA LEU A 89 6.46 21.31 -12.27
C LEU A 89 7.11 20.77 -10.99
N ASN A 90 7.31 19.45 -10.91
CA ASN A 90 7.95 18.81 -9.76
C ASN A 90 9.39 19.29 -9.56
N TYR A 91 10.15 19.48 -10.64
CA TYR A 91 11.49 20.03 -10.58
C TYR A 91 11.47 21.45 -9.99
N ARG A 92 10.57 22.31 -10.51
CA ARG A 92 10.45 23.68 -10.02
C ARG A 92 10.02 23.77 -8.56
N ILE A 93 9.08 22.93 -8.13
CA ILE A 93 8.67 22.81 -6.73
C ILE A 93 9.88 22.45 -5.84
N LYS A 94 10.74 21.52 -6.28
CA LYS A 94 11.93 21.12 -5.51
C LYS A 94 12.92 22.28 -5.33
N GLU A 95 13.16 23.08 -6.37
CA GLU A 95 14.01 24.27 -6.27
C GLU A 95 13.46 25.27 -5.25
N LEU A 96 12.18 25.63 -5.37
CA LEU A 96 11.53 26.57 -4.46
C LEU A 96 11.48 26.06 -3.02
N LEU A 97 11.32 24.75 -2.83
CA LEU A 97 11.36 24.11 -1.52
C LEU A 97 12.77 24.20 -0.91
N LEU A 98 13.82 23.98 -1.70
CA LEU A 98 15.21 24.11 -1.25
C LEU A 98 15.49 25.55 -0.80
N GLU A 99 15.13 26.54 -1.63
CA GLU A 99 15.23 27.97 -1.28
C GLU A 99 14.51 28.28 0.04
N LEU A 100 13.26 27.82 0.19
CA LEU A 100 12.47 28.05 1.41
C LEU A 100 13.09 27.38 2.64
N SER A 101 13.67 26.20 2.48
CA SER A 101 14.28 25.44 3.58
C SER A 101 15.56 26.11 4.11
N GLN A 102 16.36 26.70 3.23
CA GLN A 102 17.64 27.35 3.54
C GLN A 102 17.48 28.80 3.98
N ARG A 103 16.32 29.43 3.70
CA ARG A 103 16.08 30.81 4.09
C ARG A 103 16.06 30.99 5.62
N PRO A 104 16.81 31.96 6.18
CA PRO A 104 16.72 32.33 7.59
C PRO A 104 15.31 32.77 7.97
N MET A 105 14.85 32.35 9.14
CA MET A 105 13.54 32.75 9.65
C MET A 105 13.59 34.15 10.27
N GLN A 106 12.47 34.88 10.24
CA GLN A 106 12.46 36.26 10.76
C GLN A 106 12.71 36.33 12.27
N LYS A 107 12.21 35.36 13.04
CA LYS A 107 12.33 35.32 14.50
C LYS A 107 13.54 34.53 15.00
N LEU A 108 14.11 33.67 14.16
CA LEU A 108 15.22 32.78 14.49
C LEU A 108 16.29 33.01 13.43
N LYS A 109 17.49 33.44 13.83
CA LYS A 109 18.62 33.71 12.90
C LYS A 109 19.19 32.45 12.23
N SER A 110 18.42 31.37 12.19
CA SER A 110 18.74 30.09 11.57
C SER A 110 17.67 29.73 10.54
N SER A 111 18.05 28.88 9.59
CA SER A 111 17.17 28.31 8.59
C SER A 111 16.41 27.08 9.12
N ARG A 112 15.34 26.69 8.43
CA ARG A 112 14.61 25.44 8.76
C ARG A 112 15.52 24.22 8.56
N TYR A 113 16.37 24.27 7.54
CA TYR A 113 17.35 23.23 7.25
C TYR A 113 18.33 23.04 8.41
N GLU A 114 18.90 24.13 8.94
CA GLU A 114 19.83 24.08 10.08
C GLU A 114 19.15 23.58 11.35
N LEU A 115 17.96 24.09 11.65
CA LEU A 115 17.19 23.67 12.82
C LEU A 115 16.78 22.20 12.78
N PHE A 116 16.66 21.59 11.60
CA PHE A 116 16.43 20.16 11.49
C PHE A 116 17.74 19.37 11.54
N THR A 117 18.76 19.83 10.80
CA THR A 117 19.99 19.05 10.59
C THR A 117 20.86 18.97 11.83
N GLN A 118 20.88 20.02 12.67
CA GLN A 118 21.75 20.07 13.84
C GLN A 118 21.17 19.32 15.05
N PRO A 119 19.95 19.61 15.54
CA PRO A 119 19.40 18.93 16.71
C PRO A 119 18.61 17.67 16.37
N ASP A 120 17.76 17.69 15.33
CA ASP A 120 16.77 16.62 15.14
C ASP A 120 17.36 15.43 14.39
N LYS A 121 18.07 15.68 13.28
CA LYS A 121 18.56 14.63 12.39
C LYS A 121 19.45 13.57 13.06
N PRO A 122 20.38 13.92 13.98
CA PRO A 122 21.22 12.92 14.66
C PRO A 122 20.45 11.96 15.57
N GLU A 123 19.30 12.38 16.09
CA GLU A 123 18.44 11.58 16.98
C GLU A 123 17.47 10.66 16.21
N LEU A 124 17.43 10.77 14.87
CA LEU A 124 16.54 9.96 14.04
C LEU A 124 17.21 8.66 13.59
N ASN A 125 16.39 7.63 13.44
CA ASN A 125 16.83 6.33 12.96
C ASN A 125 17.18 6.39 11.47
N ALA A 126 18.14 5.56 11.06
CA ALA A 126 18.46 5.36 9.65
C ALA A 126 17.30 4.65 8.93
N LEU A 127 17.16 4.91 7.63
CA LEU A 127 16.21 4.17 6.81
C LEU A 127 16.57 2.68 6.71
N PRO A 128 15.56 1.78 6.62
CA PRO A 128 15.77 0.40 6.26
C PRO A 128 16.47 0.31 4.89
N ARG A 129 17.37 -0.68 4.74
CA ARG A 129 18.09 -0.90 3.47
C ARG A 129 17.15 -1.21 2.31
N GLN A 130 16.03 -1.87 2.59
CA GLN A 130 15.03 -2.22 1.60
C GLN A 130 13.94 -1.16 1.55
N ALA A 131 13.64 -0.68 0.34
CA ALA A 131 12.52 0.23 0.13
C ALA A 131 11.19 -0.47 0.42
N TYR A 132 10.25 0.28 1.00
CA TYR A 132 8.89 -0.21 1.19
C TYR A 132 8.22 -0.41 -0.18
N HIS A 133 7.66 -1.60 -0.40
CA HIS A 133 6.84 -1.88 -1.56
C HIS A 133 5.38 -1.74 -1.17
N TYR A 134 4.71 -0.77 -1.80
CA TYR A 134 3.29 -0.53 -1.52
C TYR A 134 2.48 -1.81 -1.73
N THR A 135 1.73 -2.20 -0.71
CA THR A 135 0.87 -3.37 -0.71
C THR A 135 -0.52 -2.94 -0.30
N TYR A 136 -1.45 -3.00 -1.25
CA TYR A 136 -2.85 -2.71 -0.98
C TYR A 136 -3.51 -3.93 -0.34
N VAL A 137 -4.09 -3.75 0.84
CA VAL A 137 -4.77 -4.81 1.59
C VAL A 137 -6.28 -4.65 1.46
N LYS A 138 -6.95 -5.70 0.97
CA LYS A 138 -8.41 -5.74 0.75
C LYS A 138 -8.99 -7.02 1.33
N LYS A 139 -10.09 -6.92 2.08
CA LYS A 139 -10.88 -8.10 2.46
C LYS A 139 -11.70 -8.60 1.28
N VAL A 140 -11.61 -9.90 1.00
CA VAL A 140 -12.30 -10.57 -0.11
C VAL A 140 -13.02 -11.82 0.39
N ARG A 141 -14.08 -12.24 -0.30
CA ARG A 141 -14.81 -13.45 0.04
C ARG A 141 -14.57 -14.50 -1.02
N VAL A 142 -14.38 -15.76 -0.60
CA VAL A 142 -14.21 -16.88 -1.52
C VAL A 142 -15.55 -17.27 -2.13
N HIS A 143 -15.60 -17.28 -3.46
CA HIS A 143 -16.77 -17.67 -4.23
C HIS A 143 -16.94 -19.19 -4.23
N MET A 144 -18.10 -19.69 -4.67
CA MET A 144 -18.41 -21.13 -4.67
C MET A 144 -17.54 -21.94 -5.63
N ASP A 145 -16.94 -21.27 -6.61
CA ASP A 145 -15.99 -21.80 -7.56
C ASP A 145 -14.53 -21.73 -7.05
N TYR A 146 -14.30 -21.59 -5.74
CA TYR A 146 -12.96 -21.53 -5.11
C TYR A 146 -12.05 -20.41 -5.65
N HIS A 147 -12.62 -19.31 -6.14
CA HIS A 147 -11.89 -18.11 -6.53
C HIS A 147 -12.23 -16.90 -5.66
N VAL A 148 -11.33 -15.92 -5.67
CA VAL A 148 -11.58 -14.56 -5.19
C VAL A 148 -11.41 -13.58 -6.34
N GLU A 149 -12.32 -12.62 -6.45
CA GLU A 149 -12.25 -11.58 -7.47
C GLU A 149 -11.42 -10.39 -6.99
N LEU A 150 -10.45 -9.98 -7.80
CA LEU A 150 -9.63 -8.78 -7.61
C LEU A 150 -9.53 -8.03 -8.93
N ASP A 151 -10.06 -6.80 -8.96
CA ASP A 151 -10.03 -5.89 -10.11
C ASP A 151 -10.51 -6.57 -11.43
N GLY A 152 -11.55 -7.42 -11.36
CA GLY A 152 -12.09 -8.16 -12.50
C GLY A 152 -11.31 -9.43 -12.91
N HIS A 153 -10.25 -9.80 -12.18
CA HIS A 153 -9.55 -11.08 -12.36
C HIS A 153 -9.79 -12.03 -11.18
N TYR A 154 -9.90 -13.32 -11.47
CA TYR A 154 -10.26 -14.35 -10.49
C TYR A 154 -9.05 -15.20 -10.12
N TYR A 155 -8.72 -15.26 -8.83
CA TYR A 155 -7.57 -16.02 -8.32
C TYR A 155 -8.04 -17.18 -7.46
N SER A 156 -7.58 -18.39 -7.78
CA SER A 156 -7.96 -19.58 -7.01
C SER A 156 -7.35 -19.60 -5.61
N VAL A 157 -8.10 -20.21 -4.69
CA VAL A 157 -7.69 -20.50 -3.31
C VAL A 157 -8.02 -21.96 -2.97
N PRO A 158 -7.35 -22.57 -1.98
CA PRO A 158 -7.68 -23.92 -1.56
C PRO A 158 -9.19 -24.09 -1.31
N TYR A 159 -9.82 -25.10 -1.93
CA TYR A 159 -11.26 -25.35 -1.83
C TYR A 159 -11.80 -25.52 -0.41
N ARG A 160 -10.93 -25.74 0.58
CA ARG A 160 -11.33 -25.83 2.00
C ARG A 160 -11.75 -24.47 2.57
N LEU A 161 -11.42 -23.37 1.89
CA LEU A 161 -11.73 -22.00 2.29
C LEU A 161 -12.99 -21.45 1.60
N LEU A 162 -13.85 -22.33 1.06
CA LEU A 162 -15.08 -21.90 0.40
C LEU A 162 -15.95 -21.06 1.35
N ARG A 163 -16.44 -19.93 0.84
CA ARG A 163 -17.28 -18.94 1.54
C ARG A 163 -16.60 -18.17 2.68
N GLU A 164 -15.36 -18.50 3.02
CA GLU A 164 -14.56 -17.79 4.02
C GLU A 164 -14.15 -16.39 3.54
N GLN A 165 -13.76 -15.55 4.49
CA GLN A 165 -13.17 -14.24 4.22
C GLN A 165 -11.65 -14.32 4.28
N LEU A 166 -10.99 -13.71 3.30
CA LEU A 166 -9.53 -13.65 3.19
C LEU A 166 -9.06 -12.20 3.12
N GLU A 167 -7.79 -11.99 3.43
CA GLU A 167 -7.09 -10.74 3.18
C GLU A 167 -6.23 -10.87 1.93
N ALA A 168 -6.55 -10.09 0.91
CA ALA A 168 -5.78 -10.00 -0.32
C ALA A 168 -4.76 -8.86 -0.21
N HIS A 169 -3.49 -9.22 -0.31
CA HIS A 169 -2.36 -8.33 -0.32
C HIS A 169 -1.88 -8.20 -1.77
N ILE A 170 -2.07 -7.00 -2.34
CA ILE A 170 -1.85 -6.71 -3.75
C ILE A 170 -0.67 -5.75 -3.84
N SER A 171 0.47 -6.24 -4.31
CA SER A 171 1.71 -5.45 -4.41
C SER A 171 2.33 -5.63 -5.79
N GLY A 172 2.58 -4.53 -6.51
CA GLY A 172 3.21 -4.56 -7.83
C GLY A 172 2.62 -5.63 -8.75
N GLU A 173 3.41 -6.68 -9.01
CA GLU A 173 3.11 -7.82 -9.88
C GLU A 173 2.71 -9.11 -9.12
N LEU A 174 2.40 -9.03 -7.83
CA LEU A 174 2.04 -10.18 -7.01
C LEU A 174 0.75 -9.95 -6.23
N VAL A 175 -0.06 -11.00 -6.16
CA VAL A 175 -1.23 -11.13 -5.28
C VAL A 175 -0.94 -12.25 -4.30
N THR A 176 -0.98 -11.93 -3.01
CA THR A 176 -0.91 -12.93 -1.93
C THR A 176 -2.20 -12.91 -1.13
N LEU A 177 -2.70 -14.09 -0.77
CA LEU A 177 -3.97 -14.27 -0.07
C LEU A 177 -3.68 -14.89 1.29
N TYR A 178 -4.22 -14.27 2.34
CA TYR A 178 -4.04 -14.69 3.73
C TYR A 178 -5.38 -15.08 4.35
N HIS A 179 -5.36 -16.15 5.14
CA HIS A 179 -6.45 -16.55 6.02
C HIS A 179 -5.93 -16.52 7.45
N ASN A 180 -6.52 -15.70 8.32
CA ASN A 180 -6.11 -15.56 9.73
C ASN A 180 -4.59 -15.33 9.91
N GLY A 181 -4.00 -14.47 9.07
CA GLY A 181 -2.56 -14.16 9.09
C GLY A 181 -1.65 -15.22 8.45
N GLN A 182 -2.16 -16.35 7.97
CA GLN A 182 -1.38 -17.37 7.27
C GLN A 182 -1.53 -17.26 5.75
N LEU A 183 -0.40 -17.31 5.04
CA LEU A 183 -0.38 -17.30 3.57
C LEU A 183 -1.00 -18.59 3.04
N VAL A 184 -2.11 -18.48 2.30
CA VAL A 184 -2.81 -19.62 1.72
C VAL A 184 -2.57 -19.76 0.22
N SER A 185 -2.28 -18.66 -0.47
CA SER A 185 -2.12 -18.66 -1.92
C SER A 185 -1.32 -17.45 -2.39
N SER A 186 -0.58 -17.61 -3.50
CA SER A 186 0.24 -16.58 -4.13
C SER A 186 0.15 -16.72 -5.64
N HIS A 187 -0.07 -15.61 -6.33
CA HIS A 187 -0.29 -15.55 -7.78
C HIS A 187 0.41 -14.34 -8.39
N PRO A 188 0.98 -14.46 -9.60
CA PRO A 188 1.31 -13.29 -10.41
C PRO A 188 0.08 -12.44 -10.66
N ARG A 189 0.17 -11.13 -10.47
CA ARG A 189 -0.94 -10.21 -10.68
C ARG A 189 -1.23 -10.07 -12.18
N LYS A 190 -2.50 -10.25 -12.52
CA LYS A 190 -3.09 -9.97 -13.84
C LYS A 190 -4.05 -8.79 -13.73
N ARG A 191 -4.02 -7.92 -14.74
CA ARG A 191 -4.84 -6.70 -14.86
C ARG A 191 -5.93 -6.82 -15.94
N GLN A 192 -6.04 -7.99 -16.54
CA GLN A 192 -7.05 -8.31 -17.54
C GLN A 192 -8.09 -9.24 -16.93
N PHE A 193 -9.30 -9.23 -17.47
CA PHE A 193 -10.31 -10.22 -17.10
C PHE A 193 -9.80 -11.65 -17.36
N GLY A 194 -10.12 -12.58 -16.45
CA GLY A 194 -9.76 -13.98 -16.59
C GLY A 194 -9.59 -14.70 -15.26
N TYR A 195 -9.08 -15.93 -15.34
CA TYR A 195 -8.88 -16.81 -14.19
C TYR A 195 -7.41 -17.24 -14.08
N SER A 196 -6.89 -17.22 -12.85
CA SER A 196 -5.60 -17.78 -12.44
C SER A 196 -5.85 -18.92 -11.47
N THR A 197 -5.97 -20.13 -12.02
CA THR A 197 -6.31 -21.34 -11.27
C THR A 197 -5.07 -22.20 -11.06
N LEU A 198 -4.79 -22.57 -9.81
CA LEU A 198 -3.76 -23.54 -9.45
C LEU A 198 -4.43 -24.90 -9.25
N GLU A 199 -3.89 -25.95 -9.86
CA GLU A 199 -4.49 -27.29 -9.82
C GLU A 199 -4.65 -27.84 -8.39
N LYS A 200 -3.67 -27.56 -7.52
CA LYS A 200 -3.71 -27.92 -6.09
C LYS A 200 -4.86 -27.30 -5.29
N HIS A 201 -5.53 -26.27 -5.83
CA HIS A 201 -6.68 -25.63 -5.20
C HIS A 201 -8.00 -26.30 -5.53
N ILE A 202 -8.04 -27.10 -6.59
CA ILE A 202 -9.23 -27.76 -7.07
C ILE A 202 -9.46 -29.05 -6.24
N PRO A 203 -10.69 -29.32 -5.75
CA PRO A 203 -11.02 -30.59 -5.10
C PRO A 203 -10.69 -31.78 -5.98
N GLU A 204 -10.30 -32.93 -5.40
CA GLU A 204 -9.96 -34.14 -6.16
C GLU A 204 -11.07 -34.55 -7.15
N ASN A 205 -12.32 -34.50 -6.69
CA ASN A 205 -13.48 -34.83 -7.52
C ASN A 205 -13.61 -33.91 -8.73
N HIS A 206 -13.30 -32.62 -8.60
CA HIS A 206 -13.36 -31.64 -9.69
C HIS A 206 -12.10 -31.67 -10.58
N ARG A 207 -10.94 -32.07 -10.06
CA ARG A 207 -9.72 -32.31 -10.85
C ARG A 207 -9.95 -33.40 -11.88
N GLN A 208 -10.63 -34.46 -11.46
CA GLN A 208 -10.97 -35.57 -12.35
C GLN A 208 -11.85 -35.12 -13.51
N TYR A 209 -12.80 -34.18 -13.31
CA TYR A 209 -13.65 -33.61 -14.38
C TYR A 209 -12.93 -32.56 -15.25
N ALA A 210 -12.04 -31.74 -14.69
CA ALA A 210 -11.29 -30.72 -15.43
C ALA A 210 -10.26 -31.31 -16.41
N GLN A 211 -9.77 -32.54 -16.16
CA GLN A 211 -8.86 -33.28 -17.05
C GLN A 211 -9.60 -34.05 -18.17
N TRP A 212 -10.91 -33.84 -18.38
CA TRP A 212 -11.64 -34.46 -19.49
C TRP A 212 -11.40 -33.67 -20.78
N THR A 213 -10.37 -34.06 -21.53
CA THR A 213 -10.26 -33.67 -22.94
C THR A 213 -11.13 -34.59 -23.81
N PRO A 214 -11.75 -34.07 -24.90
CA PRO A 214 -12.54 -34.87 -25.85
C PRO A 214 -11.80 -36.11 -26.40
N GLU A 215 -10.47 -36.03 -26.46
CA GLU A 215 -9.57 -37.11 -26.91
C GLU A 215 -9.63 -38.36 -26.04
N ARG A 216 -9.99 -38.23 -24.75
CA ARG A 216 -10.08 -39.36 -23.82
C ARG A 216 -11.37 -40.18 -24.01
N PHE A 217 -12.45 -39.56 -24.52
CA PHE A 217 -13.67 -40.26 -24.92
C PHE A 217 -13.39 -41.26 -26.03
N LEU A 218 -12.62 -40.86 -27.05
CA LEU A 218 -12.23 -41.74 -28.16
C LEU A 218 -11.42 -42.95 -27.66
N LYS A 219 -10.50 -42.75 -26.71
CA LYS A 219 -9.72 -43.88 -26.13
C LYS A 219 -10.56 -44.86 -25.30
N SER A 220 -11.63 -44.41 -24.66
CA SER A 220 -12.52 -45.27 -23.86
C SER A 220 -13.54 -46.05 -24.69
N VAL A 221 -13.86 -45.60 -25.91
CA VAL A 221 -14.79 -46.30 -26.80
C VAL A 221 -14.11 -47.44 -27.56
N PHE A 222 -12.81 -47.33 -27.87
CA PHE A 222 -12.07 -48.40 -28.57
C PHE A 222 -11.60 -49.56 -27.68
N HIS A 223 -11.67 -49.45 -26.35
CA HIS A 223 -11.29 -50.56 -25.46
C HIS A 223 -12.43 -51.56 -25.18
N THR A 224 -13.65 -51.27 -25.65
CA THR A 224 -14.86 -52.07 -25.39
C THR A 224 -15.34 -52.87 -26.63
N GLN A 225 -14.52 -52.97 -27.69
CA GLN A 225 -14.86 -53.72 -28.90
C GLN A 225 -13.87 -54.85 -29.29
N ILE A 226 -13.00 -55.29 -28.38
CA ILE A 226 -12.22 -56.53 -28.57
C ILE A 226 -12.41 -57.39 -27.32
N LEU A 227 -13.63 -57.88 -27.09
CA LEU A 227 -13.97 -59.04 -26.26
C LEU A 227 -15.47 -59.34 -26.45
N ARG A 228 -15.85 -59.71 -27.68
CA ARG A 228 -17.03 -60.52 -27.96
C ARG A 228 -16.69 -61.55 -29.01
#